data_AF-A0A520TVU0-F1
#
_entry.id   AF-A0A520TVU0-F1
#
_cell.length_a   1.000
_cell.length_b   1.000
_cell.length_c   1.000
_cell.angle_alpha   90.00
_cell.angle_beta   90.00
_cell.angle_gamma   90.00
#
_symmetry.space_group_name_H-M   'P 1'
#
loop_
_entity.id
_entity.type
_entity.pdbx_description
1 polymer ?
#
loop_
_entity_poly.entity_id
_entity_poly.type
_entity_poly.pdbx_seq_one_letter_code
_entity_poly.pdbx_strand_id
1 'polypeptide(L)'
;MKISFSRLRFYLSWFLISTLISFISYANDYSDESQINVSKSDFNNLWSIAIELKSEINNVSVYQIMMAFQDLNETSFDRNNINYLKKTSFLEIPSSSFIETFDTSQSIFEVARQNSLIDSKFTYFSLLESEPLKTFTERKTSSINPETMGSIDQLNNDPFEKFNRRVHNFNSSIDNLFFKPAAEIYNSGTPEFFQLGISNIFGNLGDASSAANNILQLKPVAFIKDLSRFLINSTMGLFGIFDIASEMGIEESREDFGQTLGHWGISSGPFIVIPFYGPSNFRDSFSIIPDLYLYPNVPRDDSARIGTGALNLLDLRSDLLGVAEISGSDQYTFYRDAYIQRRIYQINDGELEEDVMFDEFD
;
A
#
# COMPACT_ATOMS: atom_id res chain seq x y z
N MET A 1 -0.71 41.23 -27.18
CA MET A 1 -2.12 41.43 -26.81
C MET A 1 -2.21 41.58 -25.29
N LYS A 2 -2.23 42.82 -24.75
CA LYS A 2 -2.25 43.07 -23.29
C LYS A 2 -3.69 42.96 -22.79
N ILE A 3 -4.04 41.86 -22.14
CA ILE A 3 -5.32 41.74 -21.45
C ILE A 3 -5.24 42.67 -20.23
N SER A 4 -6.09 43.70 -20.19
CA SER A 4 -6.18 44.62 -19.06
C SER A 4 -6.47 43.85 -17.77
N PHE A 5 -5.77 44.19 -16.68
CA PHE A 5 -5.96 43.62 -15.34
C PHE A 5 -7.43 43.64 -14.89
N SER A 6 -8.22 44.62 -15.37
CA SER A 6 -9.65 44.70 -15.11
C SER A 6 -10.47 43.58 -15.77
N ARG A 7 -10.09 43.16 -16.99
CA ARG A 7 -10.73 42.03 -17.69
C ARG A 7 -10.34 40.70 -17.05
N LEU A 8 -9.10 40.55 -16.59
CA LEU A 8 -8.66 39.35 -15.88
C LEU A 8 -9.40 39.16 -14.55
N ARG A 9 -9.62 40.24 -13.77
CA ARG A 9 -10.45 40.18 -12.55
C ARG A 9 -11.91 39.86 -12.86
N PHE A 10 -12.46 40.37 -13.96
CA PHE A 10 -13.82 40.04 -14.39
C PHE A 10 -13.96 38.56 -14.74
N TYR A 11 -13.02 37.98 -15.51
CA TYR A 11 -13.03 36.55 -15.84
C TYR A 11 -12.77 35.65 -14.63
N LEU A 12 -11.87 36.03 -13.72
CA LEU A 12 -11.63 35.29 -12.46
C LEU A 12 -12.84 35.35 -11.55
N SER A 13 -13.48 36.51 -11.41
CA SER A 13 -14.70 36.65 -10.61
C SER A 13 -15.87 35.90 -11.24
N TRP A 14 -16.01 35.94 -12.57
CA TRP A 14 -17.04 35.19 -13.29
C TRP A 14 -16.78 33.68 -13.24
N PHE A 15 -15.53 33.24 -13.35
CA PHE A 15 -15.15 31.84 -13.18
C PHE A 15 -15.46 31.36 -11.77
N LEU A 16 -15.04 32.09 -10.73
CA LEU A 16 -15.31 31.76 -9.33
C LEU A 16 -16.82 31.77 -9.01
N ILE A 17 -17.58 32.72 -9.56
CA ILE A 17 -19.04 32.76 -9.39
C ILE A 17 -19.70 31.62 -10.18
N SER A 18 -19.21 31.25 -11.37
CA SER A 18 -19.75 30.13 -12.14
C SER A 18 -19.41 28.78 -11.50
N THR A 19 -18.21 28.62 -10.92
CA THR A 19 -17.87 27.42 -10.16
C THR A 19 -18.66 27.36 -8.87
N LEU A 20 -18.92 28.48 -8.21
CA LEU A 20 -19.76 28.54 -7.01
C LEU A 20 -21.24 28.27 -7.33
N ILE A 21 -21.77 28.75 -8.47
CA ILE A 21 -23.16 28.50 -8.91
C ILE A 21 -23.32 27.07 -9.43
N SER A 22 -22.33 26.51 -10.12
CA SER A 22 -22.29 25.09 -10.49
C SER A 22 -22.14 24.21 -9.24
N PHE A 23 -21.38 24.63 -8.23
CA PHE A 23 -21.25 23.94 -6.94
C PHE A 23 -22.54 24.02 -6.12
N ILE A 24 -23.23 25.17 -6.10
CA ILE A 24 -24.54 25.33 -5.44
C ILE A 24 -25.64 24.59 -6.21
N SER A 25 -25.58 24.51 -7.55
CA SER A 25 -26.51 23.68 -8.34
C SER A 25 -26.22 22.18 -8.20
N TYR A 26 -24.94 21.79 -8.09
CA TYR A 26 -24.51 20.43 -7.80
C TYR A 26 -24.87 20.01 -6.36
N ALA A 27 -24.78 20.93 -5.40
CA ALA A 27 -25.24 20.73 -4.02
C ALA A 27 -26.78 20.78 -3.88
N ASN A 28 -27.50 21.50 -4.75
CA ASN A 28 -28.97 21.51 -4.74
C ASN A 28 -29.59 20.27 -5.42
N ASP A 29 -28.82 19.47 -6.16
CA ASP A 29 -29.28 18.17 -6.67
C ASP A 29 -29.20 17.06 -5.59
N TYR A 30 -28.61 17.36 -4.42
CA TYR A 30 -28.57 16.50 -3.21
C TYR A 30 -29.82 16.64 -2.34
N SER A 31 -31.00 16.57 -2.95
CA SER A 31 -32.28 16.48 -2.22
C SER A 31 -32.66 15.02 -1.95
N ASP A 32 -31.81 14.32 -1.17
CA ASP A 32 -32.17 13.25 -0.23
C ASP A 32 -30.91 12.90 0.61
N GLU A 33 -30.76 13.58 1.76
CA GLU A 33 -29.56 13.74 2.58
C GLU A 33 -29.05 12.49 3.35
N SER A 34 -28.87 11.33 2.71
CA SER A 34 -28.28 10.19 3.45
C SER A 34 -27.39 9.24 2.67
N GLN A 35 -27.33 9.33 1.33
CA GLN A 35 -26.68 8.30 0.52
C GLN A 35 -25.81 8.83 -0.63
N ILE A 36 -24.65 8.23 -0.84
CA ILE A 36 -23.75 8.46 -1.99
C ILE A 36 -23.99 7.36 -3.03
N ASN A 37 -24.24 7.75 -4.29
CA ASN A 37 -24.32 6.81 -5.39
C ASN A 37 -22.94 6.62 -6.05
N VAL A 38 -22.30 5.47 -5.78
CA VAL A 38 -20.94 5.15 -6.25
C VAL A 38 -20.84 5.09 -7.78
N SER A 39 -21.93 4.74 -8.48
CA SER A 39 -21.94 4.62 -9.96
C SER A 39 -21.95 5.95 -10.71
N LYS A 40 -22.32 7.04 -10.02
CA LYS A 40 -22.43 8.40 -10.59
C LYS A 40 -21.38 9.37 -10.06
N SER A 41 -20.66 8.99 -9.01
CA SER A 41 -19.59 9.81 -8.46
C SER A 41 -18.28 9.62 -9.24
N ASP A 42 -17.45 10.66 -9.28
CA ASP A 42 -16.06 10.56 -9.76
C ASP A 42 -15.18 9.66 -8.86
N PHE A 43 -15.72 9.16 -7.75
CA PHE A 43 -15.04 8.29 -6.78
C PHE A 43 -15.06 6.82 -7.23
N ASN A 44 -13.87 6.26 -7.49
CA ASN A 44 -13.72 4.87 -7.92
C ASN A 44 -13.46 3.89 -6.77
N ASN A 45 -13.23 4.37 -5.55
CA ASN A 45 -12.87 3.56 -4.38
C ASN A 45 -13.23 4.27 -3.06
N LEU A 46 -13.28 3.50 -1.96
CA LEU A 46 -13.66 4.02 -0.64
C LEU A 46 -12.71 5.12 -0.14
N TRP A 47 -11.43 4.99 -0.46
CA TRP A 47 -10.40 5.95 -0.08
C TRP A 47 -10.68 7.36 -0.59
N SER A 48 -11.07 7.49 -1.87
CA SER A 48 -11.36 8.80 -2.46
C SER A 48 -12.62 9.45 -1.85
N ILE A 49 -13.62 8.64 -1.50
CA ILE A 49 -14.81 9.09 -0.75
C ILE A 49 -14.41 9.59 0.65
N ALA A 50 -13.56 8.84 1.36
CA ALA A 50 -13.13 9.19 2.70
C ALA A 50 -12.27 10.47 2.75
N ILE A 51 -11.40 10.68 1.74
CA ILE A 51 -10.62 11.93 1.60
C ILE A 51 -11.55 13.13 1.41
N GLU A 52 -12.57 13.02 0.56
CA GLU A 52 -13.49 14.13 0.30
C GLU A 52 -14.21 14.53 1.60
N LEU A 53 -14.77 13.57 2.33
CA LEU A 53 -15.48 13.83 3.59
C LEU A 53 -14.57 14.33 4.71
N LYS A 54 -13.31 13.90 4.72
CA LYS A 54 -12.29 14.41 5.64
C LYS A 54 -12.09 15.93 5.48
N SER A 55 -12.37 16.50 4.32
CA SER A 55 -12.30 17.96 4.10
C SER A 55 -13.40 18.73 4.82
N GLU A 56 -14.51 18.07 5.16
CA GLU A 56 -15.67 18.65 5.86
C GLU A 56 -15.66 18.36 7.36
N ILE A 57 -15.14 17.20 7.77
CA ILE A 57 -15.10 16.74 9.17
C ILE A 57 -13.70 16.92 9.76
N ASN A 58 -13.56 17.86 10.70
CA ASN A 58 -12.32 18.08 11.43
C ASN A 58 -12.12 17.02 12.53
N ASN A 59 -10.87 16.73 12.90
CA ASN A 59 -10.50 15.90 14.05
C ASN A 59 -10.78 14.37 13.97
N VAL A 60 -11.00 13.84 12.77
CA VAL A 60 -11.04 12.39 12.48
C VAL A 60 -10.05 12.04 11.38
N SER A 61 -9.56 10.82 11.31
CA SER A 61 -8.67 10.33 10.24
C SER A 61 -9.46 9.78 9.05
N VAL A 62 -8.83 9.75 7.87
CA VAL A 62 -9.40 9.09 6.67
C VAL A 62 -9.74 7.62 6.97
N TYR A 63 -8.94 6.96 7.81
CA TYR A 63 -9.12 5.57 8.22
C TYR A 63 -10.37 5.35 9.06
N GLN A 64 -10.62 6.20 10.06
CA GLN A 64 -11.84 6.14 10.86
C GLN A 64 -13.07 6.32 9.96
N ILE A 65 -13.00 7.21 8.97
CA ILE A 65 -14.07 7.40 7.99
C ILE A 65 -14.27 6.12 7.17
N MET A 66 -13.20 5.53 6.63
CA MET A 66 -13.29 4.28 5.85
C MET A 66 -13.90 3.14 6.67
N MET A 67 -13.47 2.95 7.92
CA MET A 67 -14.01 1.92 8.81
C MET A 67 -15.48 2.17 9.13
N ALA A 68 -15.86 3.41 9.44
CA ALA A 68 -17.25 3.78 9.68
C ALA A 68 -18.14 3.55 8.44
N PHE A 69 -17.63 3.81 7.23
CA PHE A 69 -18.35 3.49 6.00
C PHE A 69 -18.54 2.00 5.82
N GLN A 70 -17.49 1.19 6.05
CA GLN A 70 -17.58 -0.25 5.93
C GLN A 70 -18.60 -0.83 6.92
N ASP A 71 -18.54 -0.41 8.18
CA ASP A 71 -19.44 -0.89 9.23
C ASP A 71 -20.90 -0.52 8.95
N LEU A 72 -21.16 0.72 8.51
CA LEU A 72 -22.51 1.18 8.18
C LEU A 72 -23.05 0.56 6.88
N ASN A 73 -22.16 0.17 5.95
CA ASN A 73 -22.53 -0.28 4.60
C ASN A 73 -21.98 -1.67 4.28
N GLU A 74 -21.97 -2.59 5.24
CA GLU A 74 -21.32 -3.91 5.12
C GLU A 74 -21.68 -4.64 3.80
N THR A 75 -22.96 -4.60 3.41
CA THR A 75 -23.46 -5.26 2.19
C THR A 75 -22.94 -4.68 0.88
N SER A 76 -22.36 -3.48 0.90
CA SER A 76 -21.78 -2.79 -0.25
C SER A 76 -20.33 -3.20 -0.55
N PHE A 77 -19.72 -4.01 0.33
CA PHE A 77 -18.36 -4.52 0.15
C PHE A 77 -18.40 -6.02 -0.11
N ASP A 78 -17.76 -6.47 -1.19
CA ASP A 78 -17.53 -7.89 -1.41
C ASP A 78 -16.43 -8.41 -0.47
N ARG A 79 -16.54 -9.69 -0.09
CA ARG A 79 -15.57 -10.37 0.79
C ARG A 79 -15.34 -9.67 2.14
N ASN A 80 -16.28 -8.80 2.57
CA ASN A 80 -16.15 -7.94 3.74
C ASN A 80 -14.80 -7.21 3.80
N ASN A 81 -14.38 -6.61 2.68
CA ASN A 81 -13.10 -5.93 2.57
C ASN A 81 -13.26 -4.58 1.85
N ILE A 82 -12.74 -3.51 2.46
CA ILE A 82 -12.81 -2.11 2.02
C ILE A 82 -12.39 -1.88 0.56
N ASN A 83 -11.54 -2.74 0.01
CA ASN A 83 -11.01 -2.62 -1.35
C ASN A 83 -11.98 -3.11 -2.41
N TYR A 84 -12.97 -3.92 -2.03
CA TYR A 84 -13.95 -4.50 -2.94
C TYR A 84 -15.31 -3.79 -2.84
N LEU A 85 -15.28 -2.47 -2.94
CA LEU A 85 -16.49 -1.65 -3.00
C LEU A 85 -17.27 -1.93 -4.30
N LYS A 86 -18.54 -2.32 -4.17
CA LYS A 86 -19.43 -2.56 -5.32
C LYS A 86 -19.76 -1.24 -6.01
N LYS A 87 -19.48 -1.17 -7.32
CA LYS A 87 -19.72 0.04 -8.13
C LYS A 87 -21.19 0.48 -8.22
N THR A 88 -22.14 -0.43 -7.99
CA THR A 88 -23.59 -0.14 -8.05
C THR A 88 -24.20 0.19 -6.69
N SER A 89 -23.39 0.29 -5.63
CA SER A 89 -23.88 0.52 -4.28
C SER A 89 -24.29 1.96 -4.03
N PHE A 90 -25.29 2.10 -3.15
CA PHE A 90 -25.60 3.34 -2.45
C PHE A 90 -24.97 3.23 -1.06
N LEU A 91 -24.12 4.19 -0.70
CA LEU A 91 -23.45 4.22 0.59
C LEU A 91 -24.15 5.23 1.50
N GLU A 92 -24.70 4.77 2.61
CA GLU A 92 -25.11 5.63 3.71
C GLU A 92 -23.90 6.35 4.28
N ILE A 93 -24.02 7.67 4.45
CA ILE A 93 -22.93 8.50 4.98
C ILE A 93 -22.93 8.40 6.51
N PRO A 94 -21.84 7.94 7.14
CA PRO A 94 -21.75 7.86 8.60
C PRO A 94 -21.72 9.26 9.22
N SER A 95 -22.40 9.42 10.37
CA SER A 95 -22.39 10.70 11.11
C SER A 95 -21.02 10.96 11.76
N SER A 96 -20.67 12.22 12.00
CA SER A 96 -19.42 12.58 12.68
C SER A 96 -19.28 11.89 14.05
N SER A 97 -20.36 11.86 14.84
CA SER A 97 -20.38 11.19 16.14
C SER A 97 -20.14 9.69 16.05
N PHE A 98 -20.53 9.05 14.94
CA PHE A 98 -20.30 7.63 14.71
C PHE A 98 -18.86 7.36 14.28
N ILE A 99 -18.30 8.19 13.40
CA ILE A 99 -16.88 8.10 12.97
C ILE A 99 -15.94 8.26 14.18
N GLU A 100 -16.25 9.16 15.11
CA GLU A 100 -15.46 9.39 16.32
C GLU A 100 -15.43 8.19 17.29
N THR A 101 -16.31 7.19 17.12
CA THR A 101 -16.28 5.97 17.95
C THR A 101 -15.16 5.01 17.58
N PHE A 102 -14.61 5.14 16.37
CA PHE A 102 -13.52 4.30 15.89
C PHE A 102 -12.19 4.84 16.41
N ASP A 103 -11.32 3.98 16.94
CA ASP A 103 -9.95 4.39 17.30
C ASP A 103 -9.09 4.57 16.05
N THR A 104 -8.30 5.65 16.01
CA THR A 104 -7.45 5.99 14.85
C THR A 104 -6.43 4.89 14.56
N SER A 105 -5.72 4.43 15.58
CA SER A 105 -4.66 3.44 15.43
C SER A 105 -5.20 2.09 15.01
N GLN A 106 -6.31 1.66 15.62
CA GLN A 106 -7.02 0.44 15.23
C GLN A 106 -7.55 0.53 13.79
N SER A 107 -8.09 1.68 13.40
CA SER A 107 -8.60 1.88 12.03
C SER A 107 -7.49 1.81 11.00
N ILE A 108 -6.33 2.43 11.27
CA ILE A 108 -5.14 2.34 10.40
C ILE A 108 -4.72 0.88 10.26
N PHE A 109 -4.63 0.16 11.37
CA PHE A 109 -4.22 -1.23 11.36
C PHE A 109 -5.21 -2.11 10.57
N GLU A 110 -6.50 -1.97 10.83
CA GLU A 110 -7.52 -2.80 10.18
C GLU A 110 -7.59 -2.53 8.68
N VAL A 111 -7.45 -1.27 8.26
CA VAL A 111 -7.32 -0.91 6.85
C VAL A 111 -6.07 -1.54 6.23
N ALA A 112 -4.91 -1.48 6.92
CA ALA A 112 -3.68 -2.11 6.47
C ALA A 112 -3.85 -3.64 6.30
N ARG A 113 -4.50 -4.28 7.28
CA ARG A 113 -4.84 -5.71 7.27
C ARG A 113 -5.81 -6.07 6.15
N GLN A 114 -6.79 -5.24 5.83
CA GLN A 114 -7.71 -5.52 4.71
C GLN A 114 -7.08 -5.27 3.34
N ASN A 115 -6.24 -4.24 3.20
CA ASN A 115 -5.39 -4.05 2.03
C ASN A 115 -4.48 -5.24 1.80
N SER A 116 -4.14 -5.90 2.89
CA SER A 116 -3.36 -7.10 2.88
C SER A 116 -4.09 -8.24 2.13
N LEU A 117 -5.36 -8.50 2.46
CA LEU A 117 -6.15 -9.63 1.97
C LEU A 117 -6.68 -9.55 0.52
N ILE A 118 -6.15 -8.67 -0.35
CA ILE A 118 -6.60 -8.62 -1.76
C ILE A 118 -6.09 -9.93 -2.47
N ASP A 119 -6.46 -10.23 -3.72
CA ASP A 119 -6.14 -11.49 -4.42
C ASP A 119 -4.71 -11.58 -5.02
N SER A 120 -3.91 -12.55 -4.56
CA SER A 120 -2.43 -12.72 -4.60
C SER A 120 -1.58 -12.36 -5.84
N LYS A 121 -2.16 -11.89 -6.95
CA LYS A 121 -1.45 -11.79 -8.25
C LYS A 121 -0.97 -10.38 -8.64
N PHE A 122 -1.58 -9.31 -8.15
CA PHE A 122 -1.30 -7.92 -8.56
C PHE A 122 -1.38 -6.92 -7.38
N THR A 123 -0.24 -6.61 -6.75
CA THR A 123 -0.07 -5.64 -5.62
C THR A 123 -0.57 -6.12 -4.25
N TYR A 124 0.26 -6.01 -3.21
CA TYR A 124 -0.09 -6.32 -1.81
C TYR A 124 -0.08 -7.80 -1.41
N PHE A 125 0.67 -8.69 -2.06
CA PHE A 125 0.40 -10.14 -1.95
C PHE A 125 1.43 -11.05 -1.27
N SER A 126 1.32 -11.16 0.05
CA SER A 126 1.71 -12.37 0.81
C SER A 126 0.77 -12.59 1.99
N LEU A 127 -0.54 -12.48 1.75
CA LEU A 127 -1.53 -12.16 2.77
C LEU A 127 -2.73 -13.12 2.78
N LEU A 128 -2.40 -14.41 2.86
CA LEU A 128 -3.29 -15.53 3.23
C LEU A 128 -2.35 -16.51 3.98
N GLU A 129 -2.63 -17.01 5.18
CA GLU A 129 -3.84 -17.76 5.56
C GLU A 129 -4.43 -17.42 6.96
N SER A 130 -5.58 -18.02 7.28
CA SER A 130 -6.76 -17.43 7.95
C SER A 130 -7.09 -17.91 9.38
N GLU A 131 -7.73 -17.05 10.18
CA GLU A 131 -8.76 -17.45 11.16
C GLU A 131 -10.08 -16.68 10.88
N PRO A 132 -11.26 -17.31 11.07
CA PRO A 132 -12.55 -16.69 10.82
C PRO A 132 -12.93 -15.66 11.90
N LEU A 133 -13.70 -14.67 11.44
CA LEU A 133 -14.31 -13.55 12.16
C LEU A 133 -14.66 -13.81 13.64
N LYS A 134 -14.03 -13.04 14.54
CA LYS A 134 -14.72 -12.52 15.73
C LYS A 134 -15.07 -11.05 15.48
N THR A 135 -16.37 -10.78 15.55
CA THR A 135 -17.03 -9.49 15.44
C THR A 135 -16.28 -8.38 16.16
N PHE A 136 -16.20 -7.21 15.52
CA PHE A 136 -15.51 -5.97 15.93
C PHE A 136 -15.85 -5.46 17.34
N THR A 137 -16.87 -6.02 17.99
CA THR A 137 -17.44 -5.54 19.25
C THR A 137 -16.60 -5.89 20.50
N GLU A 138 -15.60 -6.76 20.42
CA GLU A 138 -14.78 -7.16 21.59
C GLU A 138 -13.28 -7.04 21.33
N ARG A 139 -12.72 -5.82 21.22
CA ARG A 139 -11.26 -5.64 21.34
C ARG A 139 -10.91 -4.37 22.12
N LYS A 140 -10.69 -4.55 23.42
CA LYS A 140 -10.16 -3.53 24.32
C LYS A 140 -8.62 -3.64 24.32
N THR A 141 -7.99 -2.49 24.11
CA THR A 141 -6.56 -2.18 23.90
C THR A 141 -5.54 -2.96 24.74
N SER A 142 -4.59 -3.61 24.08
CA SER A 142 -3.19 -3.73 24.53
C SER A 142 -2.38 -2.52 24.01
N SER A 143 -1.24 -2.25 24.62
CA SER A 143 -0.43 -1.04 24.42
C SER A 143 0.36 -1.05 23.11
N ILE A 144 -0.11 -0.27 22.13
CA ILE A 144 0.56 -0.04 20.84
C ILE A 144 2.07 0.23 21.01
N ASN A 145 2.94 -0.61 20.44
CA ASN A 145 4.39 -0.39 20.38
C ASN A 145 4.76 1.04 19.92
N PRO A 146 5.74 1.71 20.58
CA PRO A 146 6.28 3.02 20.19
C PRO A 146 6.59 3.22 18.69
N GLU A 147 6.99 2.19 17.96
CA GLU A 147 7.26 2.28 16.52
C GLU A 147 5.97 2.47 15.71
N THR A 148 4.92 1.73 16.05
CA THR A 148 3.59 1.89 15.46
C THR A 148 3.08 3.30 15.74
N MET A 149 3.26 3.82 16.96
CA MET A 149 2.90 5.20 17.31
C MET A 149 3.66 6.24 16.47
N GLY A 150 4.97 6.08 16.30
CA GLY A 150 5.79 6.99 15.46
C GLY A 150 5.43 6.94 13.98
N SER A 151 4.89 5.82 13.50
CA SER A 151 4.40 5.66 12.13
C SER A 151 3.01 6.28 11.94
N ILE A 152 2.14 6.19 12.96
CA ILE A 152 0.87 6.91 13.01
C ILE A 152 1.08 8.43 13.00
N ASP A 153 2.09 8.93 13.73
CA ASP A 153 2.45 10.36 13.70
C ASP A 153 2.86 10.81 12.28
N GLN A 154 3.53 9.96 11.50
CA GLN A 154 3.91 10.27 10.12
C GLN A 154 2.70 10.33 9.16
N LEU A 155 1.67 9.49 9.39
CA LEU A 155 0.42 9.57 8.64
C LEU A 155 -0.27 10.92 8.86
N ASN A 156 -0.21 11.43 10.09
CA ASN A 156 -0.82 12.70 10.49
C ASN A 156 0.05 13.92 10.12
N ASN A 157 1.37 13.76 10.04
CA ASN A 157 2.30 14.87 9.82
C ASN A 157 3.56 14.40 9.08
N ASP A 158 3.72 14.80 7.81
CA ASP A 158 4.96 14.60 7.05
C ASP A 158 5.86 15.87 7.08
N PRO A 159 6.99 15.87 7.80
CA PRO A 159 7.91 17.00 7.86
C PRO A 159 8.51 17.40 6.50
N PHE A 160 8.59 16.46 5.56
CA PHE A 160 9.22 16.63 4.25
C PHE A 160 8.20 16.65 3.11
N GLU A 161 6.92 16.88 3.39
CA GLU A 161 5.82 16.79 2.41
C GLU A 161 6.11 17.55 1.10
N LYS A 162 6.60 18.79 1.19
CA LYS A 162 6.92 19.61 0.00
C LYS A 162 8.01 19.00 -0.88
N PHE A 163 9.00 18.36 -0.27
CA PHE A 163 10.06 17.67 -1.00
C PHE A 163 9.52 16.36 -1.57
N ASN A 164 8.84 15.58 -0.73
CA ASN A 164 8.27 14.29 -1.07
C ASN A 164 7.27 14.37 -2.23
N ARG A 165 6.36 15.36 -2.24
CA ARG A 165 5.45 15.64 -3.36
C ARG A 165 6.19 15.97 -4.66
N ARG A 166 7.29 16.73 -4.61
CA ARG A 166 8.08 17.04 -5.82
C ARG A 166 8.75 15.80 -6.38
N VAL A 167 9.35 14.97 -5.52
CA VAL A 167 9.98 13.73 -5.96
C VAL A 167 8.93 12.73 -6.45
N HIS A 168 7.78 12.64 -5.79
CA HIS A 168 6.65 11.84 -6.26
C HIS A 168 6.19 12.25 -7.66
N ASN A 169 6.06 13.55 -7.93
CA ASN A 169 5.71 14.05 -9.27
C ASN A 169 6.81 13.73 -10.29
N PHE A 170 8.09 13.82 -9.90
CA PHE A 170 9.20 13.42 -10.74
C PHE A 170 9.15 11.92 -11.09
N ASN A 171 9.02 11.05 -10.09
CA ASN A 171 8.90 9.60 -10.29
C ASN A 171 7.70 9.25 -11.16
N SER A 172 6.54 9.87 -10.91
CA SER A 172 5.32 9.66 -11.69
C SER A 172 5.48 10.11 -13.15
N SER A 173 6.22 11.20 -13.39
CA SER A 173 6.51 11.67 -14.75
C SER A 173 7.42 10.69 -15.50
N ILE A 174 8.45 10.16 -14.81
CA ILE A 174 9.35 9.16 -15.38
C ILE A 174 8.62 7.84 -15.64
N ASP A 175 7.76 7.39 -14.72
CA ASP A 175 6.96 6.19 -14.90
C ASP A 175 6.08 6.29 -16.15
N ASN A 176 5.29 7.36 -16.26
CA ASN A 176 4.41 7.58 -17.40
C ASN A 176 5.16 7.74 -18.73
N LEU A 177 6.37 8.31 -18.71
CA LEU A 177 7.15 8.56 -19.93
C LEU A 177 7.97 7.34 -20.38
N PHE A 178 8.45 6.53 -19.44
CA PHE A 178 9.42 5.47 -19.72
C PHE A 178 8.98 4.10 -19.22
N PHE A 179 8.72 3.94 -17.91
CA PHE A 179 8.54 2.62 -17.32
C PHE A 179 7.20 1.99 -17.69
N LYS A 180 6.10 2.74 -17.63
CA LYS A 180 4.76 2.25 -18.00
C LYS A 180 4.70 1.83 -19.48
N PRO A 181 5.11 2.66 -20.47
CA PRO A 181 5.16 2.21 -21.87
C PRO A 181 6.07 0.99 -22.09
N ALA A 182 7.21 0.93 -21.41
CA ALA A 182 8.11 -0.22 -21.52
C ALA A 182 7.50 -1.50 -20.93
N ALA A 183 6.80 -1.38 -19.81
CA ALA A 183 6.06 -2.48 -19.20
C ALA A 183 4.89 -2.94 -20.08
N GLU A 184 4.17 -2.03 -20.76
CA GLU A 184 3.13 -2.38 -21.73
C GLU A 184 3.69 -3.17 -22.91
N ILE A 185 4.87 -2.78 -23.41
CA ILE A 185 5.59 -3.53 -24.46
C ILE A 185 6.02 -4.90 -23.94
N TYR A 186 6.56 -4.99 -22.73
CA TYR A 186 6.93 -6.26 -22.12
C TYR A 186 5.73 -7.20 -21.96
N ASN A 187 4.63 -6.68 -21.41
CA ASN A 187 3.40 -7.44 -21.17
C ASN A 187 2.76 -7.95 -22.47
N SER A 188 2.76 -7.11 -23.52
CA SER A 188 2.21 -7.49 -24.82
C SER A 188 3.14 -8.37 -25.67
N GLY A 189 4.45 -8.22 -25.49
CA GLY A 189 5.48 -8.93 -26.27
C GLY A 189 5.91 -10.27 -25.68
N THR A 190 5.67 -10.52 -24.39
CA THR A 190 6.13 -11.70 -23.67
C THR A 190 4.95 -12.60 -23.31
N PRO A 191 4.93 -13.89 -23.70
CA PRO A 191 3.88 -14.82 -23.27
C PRO A 191 3.78 -14.95 -21.74
N GLU A 192 2.57 -15.11 -21.20
CA GLU A 192 2.30 -15.17 -19.75
C GLU A 192 3.18 -16.18 -19.00
N PHE A 193 3.42 -17.36 -19.58
CA PHE A 193 4.26 -18.39 -18.93
C PHE A 193 5.74 -17.96 -18.80
N PHE A 194 6.24 -17.11 -19.70
CA PHE A 194 7.59 -16.57 -19.58
C PHE A 194 7.64 -15.46 -18.53
N GLN A 195 6.62 -14.60 -18.49
CA GLN A 195 6.49 -13.57 -17.44
C GLN A 195 6.48 -14.25 -16.06
N LEU A 196 5.58 -15.22 -15.87
CA LEU A 196 5.51 -16.00 -14.64
C LEU A 196 6.84 -16.66 -14.26
N GLY A 197 7.55 -17.24 -15.24
CA GLY A 197 8.88 -17.81 -14.99
C GLY A 197 9.91 -16.77 -14.54
N ILE A 198 9.89 -15.57 -15.11
CA ILE A 198 10.75 -14.45 -14.71
C ILE A 198 10.40 -13.98 -13.29
N SER A 199 9.11 -13.77 -13.01
CA SER A 199 8.61 -13.39 -11.69
C SER A 199 9.02 -14.42 -10.64
N ASN A 200 8.88 -15.73 -10.93
CA ASN A 200 9.28 -16.80 -10.02
C ASN A 200 10.79 -16.84 -9.77
N ILE A 201 11.62 -16.55 -10.78
CA ILE A 201 13.08 -16.48 -10.60
C ILE A 201 13.44 -15.37 -9.61
N PHE A 202 12.89 -14.16 -9.81
CA PHE A 202 13.10 -13.05 -8.88
C PHE A 202 12.42 -13.28 -7.51
N GLY A 203 11.32 -14.03 -7.52
CA GLY A 203 10.67 -14.70 -6.39
C GLY A 203 11.67 -15.43 -5.50
N ASN A 204 12.24 -16.48 -6.08
CA ASN A 204 13.18 -17.39 -5.48
C ASN A 204 14.47 -16.70 -4.98
N LEU A 205 15.03 -15.74 -5.73
CA LEU A 205 16.17 -14.93 -5.24
C LEU A 205 15.78 -14.08 -4.02
N GLY A 206 14.54 -13.62 -4.01
CA GLY A 206 13.91 -12.97 -2.87
C GLY A 206 13.78 -13.84 -1.64
N ASP A 207 13.39 -15.12 -1.79
CA ASP A 207 13.32 -16.08 -0.69
C ASP A 207 14.70 -16.25 -0.02
N ALA A 208 15.78 -16.31 -0.80
CA ALA A 208 17.14 -16.39 -0.24
C ALA A 208 17.55 -15.12 0.54
N SER A 209 17.20 -13.93 0.01
CA SER A 209 17.41 -12.66 0.73
C SER A 209 16.59 -12.61 2.03
N SER A 210 15.35 -13.11 1.97
CA SER A 210 14.44 -13.15 3.14
C SER A 210 14.96 -14.12 4.19
N ALA A 211 15.44 -15.30 3.80
CA ALA A 211 16.11 -16.24 4.68
C ALA A 211 17.31 -15.61 5.40
N ALA A 212 18.13 -14.81 4.70
CA ALA A 212 19.25 -14.10 5.30
C ALA A 212 18.79 -13.08 6.36
N ASN A 213 17.74 -12.30 6.06
CA ASN A 213 17.15 -11.37 7.02
C ASN A 213 16.51 -12.09 8.21
N ASN A 214 15.81 -13.19 7.99
CA ASN A 214 15.22 -14.01 9.05
C ASN A 214 16.27 -14.59 10.01
N ILE A 215 17.45 -14.95 9.52
CA ILE A 215 18.60 -15.28 10.39
C ILE A 215 19.01 -14.07 11.23
N LEU A 216 19.15 -12.90 10.60
CA LEU A 216 19.56 -11.66 11.29
C LEU A 216 18.53 -11.19 12.33
N GLN A 217 17.26 -11.54 12.13
CA GLN A 217 16.14 -11.28 13.04
C GLN A 217 15.92 -12.40 14.06
N LEU A 218 16.78 -13.43 14.09
CA LEU A 218 16.66 -14.56 15.02
C LEU A 218 15.30 -15.29 14.94
N LYS A 219 14.71 -15.38 13.73
CA LYS A 219 13.44 -16.07 13.44
C LYS A 219 13.71 -17.44 12.81
N PRO A 220 14.02 -18.51 13.60
CA PRO A 220 14.47 -19.79 13.06
C PRO A 220 13.41 -20.50 12.20
N VAL A 221 12.13 -20.38 12.55
CA VAL A 221 11.03 -21.01 11.80
C VAL A 221 10.87 -20.34 10.43
N ALA A 222 10.78 -19.01 10.41
CA ALA A 222 10.69 -18.24 9.16
C ALA A 222 11.92 -18.42 8.28
N PHE A 223 13.12 -18.47 8.87
CA PHE A 223 14.35 -18.79 8.14
C PHE A 223 14.27 -20.15 7.44
N ILE A 224 13.87 -21.21 8.16
CA ILE A 224 13.77 -22.55 7.58
C ILE A 224 12.72 -22.58 6.46
N LYS A 225 11.62 -21.85 6.62
CA LYS A 225 10.57 -21.72 5.61
C LYS A 225 11.12 -21.11 4.31
N ASP A 226 11.69 -19.91 4.38
CA ASP A 226 12.22 -19.21 3.21
C ASP A 226 13.41 -19.95 2.57
N LEU A 227 14.28 -20.54 3.40
CA LEU A 227 15.36 -21.38 2.89
C LEU A 227 14.82 -22.61 2.15
N SER A 228 13.77 -23.24 2.68
CA SER A 228 13.13 -24.39 2.03
C SER A 228 12.49 -23.99 0.70
N ARG A 229 11.78 -22.85 0.64
CA ARG A 229 11.27 -22.28 -0.62
C ARG A 229 12.39 -22.11 -1.63
N PHE A 230 13.46 -21.43 -1.25
CA PHE A 230 14.61 -21.21 -2.12
C PHE A 230 15.21 -22.51 -2.65
N LEU A 231 15.44 -23.51 -1.77
CA LEU A 231 16.05 -24.77 -2.16
C LEU A 231 15.13 -25.60 -3.07
N ILE A 232 13.84 -25.68 -2.75
CA ILE A 232 12.85 -26.44 -3.53
C ILE A 232 12.70 -25.81 -4.92
N ASN A 233 12.47 -24.50 -5.00
CA ASN A 233 12.29 -23.80 -6.26
C ASN A 233 13.58 -23.80 -7.09
N SER A 234 14.75 -23.67 -6.47
CA SER A 234 16.02 -23.76 -7.18
C SER A 234 16.31 -25.16 -7.74
N THR A 235 15.88 -26.23 -7.07
CA THR A 235 16.21 -27.61 -7.47
C THR A 235 15.08 -28.26 -8.28
N MET A 236 13.89 -28.37 -7.70
CA MET A 236 12.71 -28.97 -8.34
C MET A 236 12.02 -28.00 -9.29
N GLY A 237 12.05 -26.71 -8.98
CA GLY A 237 11.46 -25.65 -9.80
C GLY A 237 12.32 -25.16 -10.97
N LEU A 238 13.37 -25.90 -11.34
CA LEU A 238 14.33 -25.53 -12.39
C LEU A 238 14.92 -24.12 -12.19
N PHE A 239 15.74 -23.94 -11.15
CA PHE A 239 16.37 -22.65 -10.80
C PHE A 239 15.37 -21.53 -10.46
N GLY A 240 14.17 -21.89 -10.03
CA GLY A 240 13.12 -20.94 -9.68
C GLY A 240 12.21 -20.54 -10.83
N ILE A 241 12.26 -21.20 -11.99
CA ILE A 241 11.29 -20.96 -13.08
C ILE A 241 9.86 -21.36 -12.63
N PHE A 242 9.75 -22.44 -11.85
CA PHE A 242 8.50 -22.92 -11.29
C PHE A 242 8.50 -22.78 -9.76
N ASP A 243 7.44 -22.17 -9.20
CA ASP A 243 7.24 -22.07 -7.76
C ASP A 243 6.59 -23.35 -7.20
N ILE A 244 7.41 -24.40 -7.08
CA ILE A 244 6.99 -25.70 -6.54
C ILE A 244 6.72 -25.61 -5.04
N ALA A 245 7.40 -24.71 -4.32
CA ALA A 245 7.22 -24.55 -2.89
C ALA A 245 5.81 -24.06 -2.53
N SER A 246 5.27 -23.10 -3.29
CA SER A 246 3.87 -22.66 -3.13
C SER A 246 2.87 -23.77 -3.43
N GLU A 247 3.10 -24.58 -4.47
CA GLU A 247 2.26 -25.77 -4.76
C GLU A 247 2.29 -26.83 -3.64
N MET A 248 3.34 -26.81 -2.81
CA MET A 248 3.48 -27.65 -1.61
C MET A 248 2.86 -27.01 -0.36
N GLY A 249 2.23 -25.85 -0.47
CA GLY A 249 1.64 -25.11 0.63
C GLY A 249 2.65 -24.39 1.53
N ILE A 250 3.88 -24.18 1.05
CA ILE A 250 4.88 -23.39 1.79
C ILE A 250 4.68 -21.93 1.41
N GLU A 251 4.06 -21.14 2.29
CA GLU A 251 3.74 -19.73 2.02
C GLU A 251 4.97 -18.84 1.84
N GLU A 252 4.91 -17.93 0.88
CA GLU A 252 5.92 -16.89 0.68
C GLU A 252 5.84 -15.82 1.77
N SER A 253 6.99 -15.45 2.34
CA SER A 253 7.15 -14.24 3.15
C SER A 253 8.32 -13.42 2.63
N ARG A 254 8.25 -12.10 2.78
CA ARG A 254 9.31 -11.19 2.30
C ARG A 254 9.90 -10.37 3.43
N GLU A 255 11.16 -10.67 3.72
CA GLU A 255 11.97 -9.96 4.70
C GLU A 255 13.07 -9.15 4.01
N ASP A 256 13.18 -7.89 4.40
CA ASP A 256 14.22 -6.98 3.94
C ASP A 256 15.04 -6.44 5.13
N PHE A 257 16.19 -5.84 4.83
CA PHE A 257 17.09 -5.38 5.87
C PHE A 257 16.51 -4.21 6.67
N GLY A 258 15.56 -3.45 6.12
CA GLY A 258 14.85 -2.44 6.89
C GLY A 258 13.97 -3.05 7.98
N GLN A 259 13.36 -4.22 7.72
CA GLN A 259 12.60 -4.98 8.72
C GLN A 259 13.55 -5.50 9.77
N THR A 260 14.71 -6.02 9.36
CA THR A 260 15.80 -6.37 10.28
C THR A 260 16.18 -5.21 11.19
N LEU A 261 16.41 -4.01 10.66
CA LEU A 261 16.70 -2.83 11.49
C LEU A 261 15.55 -2.48 12.44
N GLY A 262 14.29 -2.62 12.00
CA GLY A 262 13.10 -2.44 12.83
C GLY A 262 13.01 -3.45 13.98
N HIS A 263 13.24 -4.73 13.68
CA HIS A 263 13.30 -5.82 14.67
C HIS A 263 14.34 -5.53 15.78
N TRP A 264 15.47 -4.89 15.42
CA TRP A 264 16.48 -4.45 16.38
C TRP A 264 16.18 -3.11 17.06
N GLY A 265 14.97 -2.57 16.91
CA GLY A 265 14.47 -1.37 17.60
C GLY A 265 14.90 -0.05 16.96
N ILE A 266 15.42 -0.06 15.73
CA ILE A 266 15.73 1.18 15.01
C ILE A 266 14.41 1.75 14.48
N SER A 267 14.06 2.95 14.95
CA SER A 267 12.85 3.64 14.52
C SER A 267 12.89 3.96 13.03
N SER A 268 11.73 3.93 12.37
CA SER A 268 11.59 4.24 10.94
C SER A 268 12.17 5.61 10.57
N GLY A 269 12.08 6.57 11.49
CA GLY A 269 12.29 7.99 11.21
C GLY A 269 11.23 8.54 10.25
N PRO A 270 11.38 9.79 9.78
CA PRO A 270 10.39 10.44 8.92
C PRO A 270 10.19 9.73 7.58
N PHE A 271 8.99 9.85 7.02
CA PHE A 271 8.70 9.42 5.66
C PHE A 271 9.49 10.25 4.63
N ILE A 272 9.97 9.58 3.59
CA ILE A 272 10.68 10.23 2.48
C ILE A 272 10.33 9.54 1.16
N VAL A 273 10.29 10.32 0.08
CA VAL A 273 10.22 9.76 -1.28
C VAL A 273 11.59 9.87 -1.93
N ILE A 274 12.14 8.73 -2.36
CA ILE A 274 13.45 8.62 -2.99
C ILE A 274 13.28 8.70 -4.52
N PRO A 275 14.07 9.51 -5.23
CA PRO A 275 14.05 9.55 -6.69
C PRO A 275 14.32 8.17 -7.31
N PHE A 276 13.56 7.81 -8.34
CA PHE A 276 13.59 6.51 -9.05
C PHE A 276 13.19 5.27 -8.23
N TYR A 277 13.17 5.36 -6.91
CA TYR A 277 12.86 4.24 -6.02
C TYR A 277 11.42 4.31 -5.51
N GLY A 278 10.99 5.46 -4.97
CA GLY A 278 9.62 5.66 -4.50
C GLY A 278 9.50 5.93 -2.99
N PRO A 279 8.32 5.67 -2.40
CA PRO A 279 8.06 5.82 -0.96
C PRO A 279 9.05 5.02 -0.09
N SER A 280 9.52 5.63 0.99
CA SER A 280 10.41 5.02 1.98
C SER A 280 10.31 5.75 3.34
N ASN A 281 11.10 5.32 4.33
CA ASN A 281 11.40 6.10 5.54
C ASN A 281 12.93 6.18 5.72
N PHE A 282 13.41 6.97 6.67
CA PHE A 282 14.84 7.18 6.87
C PHE A 282 15.60 5.87 7.13
N ARG A 283 15.07 4.98 7.98
CA ARG A 283 15.69 3.69 8.26
C ARG A 283 15.77 2.82 7.01
N ASP A 284 14.64 2.64 6.33
CA ASP A 284 14.53 1.79 5.15
C ASP A 284 15.34 2.36 3.97
N SER A 285 15.55 3.69 3.91
CA SER A 285 16.45 4.31 2.94
C SER A 285 17.89 3.82 3.09
N PHE A 286 18.33 3.55 4.32
CA PHE A 286 19.66 2.98 4.59
C PHE A 286 19.72 1.47 4.35
N SER A 287 18.58 0.77 4.27
CA SER A 287 18.54 -0.68 4.00
C SER A 287 18.82 -1.03 2.54
N ILE A 288 18.59 -0.09 1.61
CA ILE A 288 18.81 -0.27 0.17
C ILE A 288 20.21 -0.83 -0.15
N ILE A 289 21.24 -0.34 0.54
CA ILE A 289 22.63 -0.79 0.32
C ILE A 289 22.83 -2.25 0.77
N PRO A 290 22.58 -2.62 2.04
CA PRO A 290 22.70 -4.01 2.47
C PRO A 290 21.76 -4.96 1.71
N ASP A 291 20.54 -4.54 1.37
CA ASP A 291 19.61 -5.34 0.56
C ASP A 291 20.21 -5.71 -0.80
N LEU A 292 20.97 -4.80 -1.44
CA LEU A 292 21.69 -5.09 -2.68
C LEU A 292 22.75 -6.19 -2.53
N TYR A 293 23.35 -6.34 -1.34
CA TYR A 293 24.33 -7.39 -1.06
C TYR A 293 23.70 -8.72 -0.63
N LEU A 294 22.52 -8.66 0.00
CA LEU A 294 21.77 -9.85 0.43
C LEU A 294 21.03 -10.54 -0.71
N TYR A 295 20.70 -9.80 -1.77
CA TYR A 295 20.08 -10.37 -2.97
C TYR A 295 21.10 -11.25 -3.73
N PRO A 296 20.88 -12.57 -3.83
CA PRO A 296 21.85 -13.46 -4.46
C PRO A 296 21.99 -13.16 -5.95
N ASN A 297 23.23 -13.17 -6.44
CA ASN A 297 23.57 -13.05 -7.86
C ASN A 297 23.20 -11.72 -8.54
N VAL A 298 23.76 -10.64 -8.03
CA VAL A 298 24.07 -9.49 -8.87
C VAL A 298 25.18 -9.90 -9.86
N PRO A 299 24.95 -9.93 -11.19
CA PRO A 299 26.01 -10.23 -12.15
C PRO A 299 27.22 -9.33 -11.91
N ARG A 300 28.43 -9.91 -11.95
CA ARG A 300 29.67 -9.14 -11.80
C ARG A 300 29.90 -8.16 -12.95
N ASP A 301 29.35 -8.48 -14.11
CA ASP A 301 29.33 -7.59 -15.27
C ASP A 301 28.26 -6.50 -15.09
N ASP A 302 28.68 -5.25 -15.26
CA ASP A 302 27.81 -4.08 -15.05
C ASP A 302 26.61 -4.09 -16.01
N SER A 303 26.80 -4.54 -17.25
CA SER A 303 25.73 -4.57 -18.26
C SER A 303 24.69 -5.63 -17.92
N ALA A 304 25.14 -6.83 -17.53
CA ALA A 304 24.25 -7.90 -17.09
C ALA A 304 23.49 -7.52 -15.81
N ARG A 305 24.12 -6.82 -14.87
CA ARG A 305 23.47 -6.29 -13.67
C ARG A 305 22.38 -5.30 -14.00
N ILE A 306 22.69 -4.30 -14.83
CA ILE A 306 21.72 -3.30 -15.28
C ILE A 306 20.57 -3.97 -16.03
N GLY A 307 20.87 -4.90 -16.94
CA GLY A 307 19.86 -5.64 -17.71
C GLY A 307 18.93 -6.46 -16.82
N THR A 308 19.48 -7.17 -15.84
CA THR A 308 18.68 -7.98 -14.90
C THR A 308 17.81 -7.11 -14.00
N GLY A 309 18.35 -6.00 -13.49
CA GLY A 309 17.59 -5.04 -12.69
C GLY A 309 16.47 -4.36 -13.50
N ALA A 310 16.75 -4.01 -14.75
CA ALA A 310 15.73 -3.46 -15.66
C ALA A 310 14.64 -4.48 -15.96
N LEU A 311 15.00 -5.76 -16.20
CA LEU A 311 14.03 -6.82 -16.43
C LEU A 311 13.11 -7.00 -15.21
N ASN A 312 13.68 -7.08 -14.00
CA ASN A 312 12.90 -7.19 -12.77
C ASN A 312 11.95 -5.99 -12.59
N LEU A 313 12.44 -4.77 -12.84
CA LEU A 313 11.62 -3.56 -12.76
C LEU A 313 10.46 -3.58 -13.77
N LEU A 314 10.71 -4.02 -15.00
CA LEU A 314 9.68 -4.12 -16.03
C LEU A 314 8.64 -5.19 -15.70
N ASP A 315 9.10 -6.35 -15.21
CA ASP A 315 8.23 -7.45 -14.78
C ASP A 315 7.31 -6.97 -13.64
N LEU A 316 7.88 -6.44 -12.57
CA LEU A 316 7.14 -5.83 -11.45
C LEU A 316 6.20 -4.71 -11.90
N ARG A 317 6.62 -3.85 -12.84
CA ARG A 317 5.75 -2.76 -13.32
C ARG A 317 4.63 -3.29 -14.21
N SER A 318 4.86 -4.35 -14.96
CA SER A 318 3.86 -4.99 -15.81
C SER A 318 2.76 -5.65 -14.96
N ASP A 319 3.17 -6.23 -13.83
CA ASP A 319 2.31 -6.70 -12.74
C ASP A 319 1.55 -5.57 -12.01
N LEU A 320 1.63 -4.33 -12.49
CA LEU A 320 0.87 -3.20 -11.97
C LEU A 320 0.06 -2.47 -13.05
N LEU A 321 0.07 -2.94 -14.31
CA LEU A 321 -0.68 -2.30 -15.40
C LEU A 321 -2.20 -2.50 -15.26
N GLY A 322 -2.63 -3.62 -14.68
CA GLY A 322 -4.04 -3.99 -14.52
C GLY A 322 -4.70 -3.44 -13.25
N VAL A 323 -3.91 -2.84 -12.35
CA VAL A 323 -4.42 -2.22 -11.13
C VAL A 323 -5.06 -0.90 -11.52
N ALA A 324 -6.26 -0.62 -10.99
CA ALA A 324 -6.93 0.63 -11.23
C ALA A 324 -5.99 1.79 -10.87
N GLU A 325 -5.57 2.55 -11.89
CA GLU A 325 -4.76 3.74 -11.64
C GLU A 325 -5.56 4.66 -10.74
N ILE A 326 -4.96 4.99 -9.61
CA ILE A 326 -5.61 5.79 -8.57
C ILE A 326 -5.84 7.16 -9.16
N SER A 327 -7.06 7.36 -9.63
CA SER A 327 -7.52 8.59 -10.24
C SER A 327 -8.14 9.40 -9.11
N GLY A 328 -7.54 10.55 -8.80
CA GLY A 328 -7.93 11.37 -7.66
C GLY A 328 -7.01 12.57 -7.47
N SER A 329 -7.46 13.54 -6.68
CA SER A 329 -6.77 14.84 -6.50
C SER A 329 -5.46 14.75 -5.72
N ASP A 330 -5.26 13.72 -4.87
CA ASP A 330 -4.05 13.57 -4.06
C ASP A 330 -3.47 12.14 -4.07
N GLN A 331 -2.89 11.75 -5.21
CA GLN A 331 -2.18 10.47 -5.38
C GLN A 331 -1.04 10.30 -4.37
N TYR A 332 -0.27 11.36 -4.14
CA TYR A 332 0.89 11.31 -3.24
C TYR A 332 0.52 10.83 -1.84
N THR A 333 -0.55 11.39 -1.26
CA THR A 333 -1.00 11.02 0.10
C THR A 333 -1.40 9.56 0.15
N PHE A 334 -2.09 9.05 -0.88
CA PHE A 334 -2.41 7.63 -0.99
C PHE A 334 -1.13 6.76 -0.95
N TYR A 335 -0.14 7.06 -1.78
CA TYR A 335 1.09 6.24 -1.86
C TYR A 335 1.89 6.27 -0.55
N ARG A 336 1.97 7.42 0.10
CA ARG A 336 2.61 7.56 1.42
C ARG A 336 1.91 6.68 2.45
N ASP A 337 0.59 6.82 2.52
CA ASP A 337 -0.23 6.17 3.52
C ASP A 337 -0.20 4.64 3.34
N ALA A 338 -0.33 4.17 2.11
CA ALA A 338 -0.20 2.77 1.76
C ALA A 338 1.18 2.20 2.11
N TYR A 339 2.26 2.96 1.85
CA TYR A 339 3.61 2.55 2.25
C TYR A 339 3.74 2.39 3.76
N ILE A 340 3.33 3.40 4.53
CA ILE A 340 3.48 3.39 5.99
C ILE A 340 2.68 2.24 6.60
N GLN A 341 1.43 2.06 6.17
CA GLN A 341 0.57 0.96 6.60
C GLN A 341 1.19 -0.41 6.33
N ARG A 342 1.62 -0.64 5.08
CA ARG A 342 2.28 -1.89 4.70
C ARG A 342 3.51 -2.13 5.57
N ARG A 343 4.26 -1.07 5.87
CA ARG A 343 5.51 -1.20 6.61
C ARG A 343 5.30 -1.54 8.08
N ILE A 344 4.30 -0.94 8.73
CA ILE A 344 3.87 -1.31 10.09
C ILE A 344 3.49 -2.79 10.11
N TYR A 345 2.70 -3.24 9.14
CA TYR A 345 2.26 -4.63 9.05
C TYR A 345 3.44 -5.61 8.92
N GLN A 346 4.39 -5.30 8.03
CA GLN A 346 5.57 -6.13 7.77
C GLN A 346 6.47 -6.29 9.00
N ILE A 347 6.76 -5.19 9.71
CA ILE A 347 7.67 -5.21 10.87
C ILE A 347 7.09 -5.99 12.04
N ASN A 348 5.77 -5.99 12.16
CA ASN A 348 5.04 -6.75 13.18
C ASN A 348 4.70 -8.17 12.71
N ASP A 349 5.37 -8.69 11.67
CA ASP A 349 5.18 -10.06 11.16
C ASP A 349 3.73 -10.41 10.77
N GLY A 350 2.93 -9.40 10.46
CA GLY A 350 1.50 -9.54 10.25
C GLY A 350 0.68 -9.88 11.51
N GLU A 351 1.33 -10.02 12.66
CA GLU A 351 0.70 -10.18 13.95
C GLU A 351 0.19 -8.81 14.45
N LEU A 352 -1.09 -8.78 14.78
CA LEU A 352 -1.63 -7.90 15.80
C LEU A 352 -0.96 -8.31 17.11
N GLU A 353 -0.55 -7.38 17.98
CA GLU A 353 -0.14 -7.72 19.35
C GLU A 353 -1.26 -8.52 20.07
N GLU A 354 -1.26 -9.85 19.94
CA GLU A 354 -2.01 -10.79 20.77
C GLU A 354 -1.22 -11.14 22.05
N ASP A 355 0.10 -10.92 22.05
CA ASP A 355 0.99 -11.42 23.10
C ASP A 355 1.36 -10.37 24.15
N VAL A 356 0.40 -10.11 25.04
CA VAL A 356 0.67 -10.01 26.50
C VAL A 356 0.11 -11.25 27.23
N MET A 357 -0.30 -12.30 26.50
CA MET A 357 -1.14 -13.38 27.04
C MET A 357 -0.44 -14.69 27.38
N PHE A 358 0.90 -14.74 27.38
CA PHE A 358 1.63 -15.87 27.99
C PHE A 358 2.92 -15.37 28.64
N ASP A 359 2.81 -14.90 29.88
CA ASP A 359 3.80 -15.15 30.95
C ASP A 359 3.24 -14.58 32.28
N GLU A 360 2.28 -15.31 32.85
CA GLU A 360 2.03 -15.30 34.30
C GLU A 360 2.25 -16.74 34.82
N PHE A 361 3.52 -17.13 34.96
CA PHE A 361 4.05 -18.18 35.84
C PHE A 361 5.57 -17.89 35.96
N ASP A 362 6.12 -17.25 36.99
CA ASP A 362 5.95 -17.40 38.45
C ASP A 362 5.93 -16.08 39.23
#